data_AF-A0A928BK70-F1
#
_entry.id   AF-A0A928BK70-F1
#
_cell.length_a   1.000
_cell.length_b   1.000
_cell.length_c   1.000
_cell.angle_alpha   90.00
_cell.angle_beta   90.00
_cell.angle_gamma   90.00
#
_symmetry.space_group_name_H-M   'P 1'
#
loop_
_entity.id
_entity.type
_entity.pdbx_description
1 polymer ?
#
loop_
_entity_poly.entity_id
_entity_poly.type
_entity_poly.pdbx_seq_one_letter_code
_entity_poly.pdbx_strand_id
1 'polypeptide(L)'
;MKMRPVIFLVLLLSMATGMTIYAQSDRKRSQPVGASAVWGVVGKPDDAPMNYMVENGDTMYFGTIRPSKVYSRLPRQKGREWRKYYRLVHNFSKAYPYALVARRLVQEADSTIAADNLRWAKRDRYIAGIQKELFDVFESQMRNMTVSQGALLMKLIDREVGKSSYNIIKDYKNSIAAAFWQGIAKIFGTDLKKPYDPEGDDKLTEELVHIWEDGDFQAFYFSIFWKDPPVVPIPEKYL
;
A
#
# COMPACT_ATOMS: atom_id res chain seq x y z
N MET A 1 35.12 -8.11 -26.29
CA MET A 1 34.57 -6.80 -26.72
C MET A 1 33.16 -7.03 -27.23
N LYS A 2 32.14 -6.35 -26.63
CA LYS A 2 30.82 -5.89 -27.14
C LYS A 2 30.01 -6.82 -28.09
N MET A 3 28.70 -7.05 -27.95
CA MET A 3 27.59 -6.21 -27.45
C MET A 3 26.32 -7.09 -27.22
N ARG A 4 25.45 -6.68 -26.28
CA ARG A 4 24.08 -7.21 -26.08
C ARG A 4 23.07 -6.31 -26.82
N PRO A 5 21.95 -6.85 -27.37
CA PRO A 5 21.00 -6.05 -28.13
C PRO A 5 20.02 -5.27 -27.24
N VAL A 6 19.74 -4.06 -27.72
CA VAL A 6 18.81 -3.04 -27.23
C VAL A 6 17.44 -3.26 -27.88
N ILE A 7 16.34 -3.20 -27.12
CA ILE A 7 14.97 -3.06 -27.64
C ILE A 7 14.27 -2.05 -26.72
N PHE A 8 14.38 -0.76 -27.01
CA PHE A 8 13.44 0.12 -27.74
C PHE A 8 12.11 0.42 -27.02
N LEU A 9 12.11 1.63 -26.46
CA LEU A 9 11.01 2.47 -25.99
C LEU A 9 10.36 3.14 -27.22
N VAL A 10 9.03 3.04 -27.39
CA VAL A 10 8.27 3.90 -28.30
C VAL A 10 7.00 4.35 -27.60
N LEU A 11 6.86 5.67 -27.54
CA LEU A 11 5.74 6.44 -27.00
C LEU A 11 5.29 7.33 -28.17
N LEU A 12 4.03 7.23 -28.63
CA LEU A 12 3.33 8.35 -29.27
C LEU A 12 1.82 8.09 -29.48
N LEU A 13 1.09 9.04 -28.90
CA LEU A 13 -0.29 9.50 -29.08
C LEU A 13 -0.83 9.48 -30.54
N SER A 14 -2.06 9.02 -30.75
CA SER A 14 -2.93 9.50 -31.86
C SER A 14 -4.41 9.11 -31.68
N MET A 15 -5.23 10.16 -31.59
CA MET A 15 -6.60 10.35 -32.09
C MET A 15 -7.77 9.44 -31.67
N ALA A 16 -8.69 10.12 -31.00
CA ALA A 16 -10.12 9.87 -30.99
C ALA A 16 -10.73 9.79 -32.40
N THR A 17 -11.65 8.85 -32.59
CA THR A 17 -12.99 9.05 -33.19
C THR A 17 -13.73 7.72 -33.14
N GLY A 18 -14.98 7.73 -32.67
CA GLY A 18 -15.83 6.53 -32.70
C GLY A 18 -16.89 6.49 -31.59
N MET A 19 -17.75 7.51 -31.52
CA MET A 19 -19.01 7.41 -30.78
C MET A 19 -19.94 6.37 -31.42
N THR A 20 -20.50 5.48 -30.59
CA THR A 20 -21.85 4.91 -30.79
C THR A 20 -22.32 4.41 -29.41
N ILE A 21 -22.97 5.27 -28.62
CA ILE A 21 -24.42 5.28 -28.37
C ILE A 21 -24.92 3.90 -27.89
N TYR A 22 -25.15 3.78 -26.58
CA TYR A 22 -26.30 3.03 -26.06
C TYR A 22 -27.09 3.95 -25.12
N ALA A 23 -28.38 4.03 -25.42
CA ALA A 23 -29.34 4.99 -24.93
C ALA A 23 -29.71 4.78 -23.45
N GLN A 24 -29.86 5.90 -22.73
CA GLN A 24 -30.42 5.95 -21.38
C GLN A 24 -31.88 6.39 -21.50
N SER A 25 -32.81 5.49 -21.18
CA SER A 25 -34.24 5.76 -21.23
C SER A 25 -34.68 6.68 -20.10
N ASP A 26 -35.41 7.73 -20.47
CA ASP A 26 -36.05 8.73 -19.64
C ASP A 26 -36.80 8.18 -18.41
N ARG A 27 -36.43 8.69 -17.23
CA ARG A 27 -37.41 9.01 -16.18
C ARG A 27 -37.17 10.43 -15.71
N LYS A 28 -38.03 11.33 -16.20
CA LYS A 28 -38.23 12.68 -15.68
C LYS A 28 -38.42 12.63 -14.14
N ARG A 29 -37.48 13.20 -13.40
CA ARG A 29 -37.72 13.76 -12.07
C ARG A 29 -37.44 15.26 -12.18
N SER A 30 -38.50 16.03 -12.05
CA SER A 30 -38.55 17.49 -12.06
C SER A 30 -37.50 18.10 -11.12
N GLN A 31 -36.63 18.95 -11.67
CA GLN A 31 -35.79 19.87 -10.89
C GLN A 31 -36.68 20.98 -10.31
N PRO A 32 -36.56 21.33 -9.01
CA PRO A 32 -37.03 22.63 -8.56
C PRO A 32 -36.10 23.72 -9.10
N VAL A 33 -36.72 24.73 -9.69
CA VAL A 33 -36.09 25.94 -10.21
C VAL A 33 -35.58 26.75 -9.02
N GLY A 34 -34.27 27.04 -8.96
CA GLY A 34 -33.76 28.13 -8.11
C GLY A 34 -32.50 27.94 -7.25
N ALA A 35 -31.64 26.93 -7.45
CA ALA A 35 -30.37 26.85 -6.71
C ALA A 35 -29.17 26.72 -7.65
N SER A 36 -28.37 27.78 -7.76
CA SER A 36 -27.07 27.76 -8.41
C SER A 36 -26.05 27.12 -7.47
N ALA A 37 -25.95 25.78 -7.48
CA ALA A 37 -24.95 25.06 -6.71
C ALA A 37 -23.55 25.26 -7.34
N VAL A 38 -22.70 26.03 -6.66
CA VAL A 38 -21.28 26.16 -6.98
C VAL A 38 -20.52 25.07 -6.23
N TRP A 39 -19.81 24.20 -6.97
CA TRP A 39 -18.99 23.13 -6.40
C TRP A 39 -17.59 23.66 -6.08
N GLY A 40 -17.20 23.66 -4.80
CA GLY A 40 -15.86 24.04 -4.35
C GLY A 40 -15.22 22.96 -3.46
N VAL A 41 -13.92 22.71 -3.66
CA VAL A 41 -13.11 21.71 -2.93
C VAL A 41 -11.96 22.44 -2.21
N VAL A 42 -11.84 22.26 -0.89
CA VAL A 42 -10.83 22.75 0.07
C VAL A 42 -10.26 21.63 0.97
N GLY A 43 -9.07 21.04 0.69
CA GLY A 43 -8.23 20.37 1.71
C GLY A 43 -8.10 18.81 1.72
N LYS A 44 -7.14 18.28 2.51
CA LYS A 44 -6.47 16.94 2.54
C LYS A 44 -7.38 15.74 2.97
N PRO A 45 -6.96 14.45 3.05
CA PRO A 45 -7.89 13.32 3.29
C PRO A 45 -8.62 13.30 4.65
N ASP A 46 -7.97 13.76 5.72
CA ASP A 46 -8.57 14.02 7.05
C ASP A 46 -8.96 15.51 7.24
N ASP A 47 -8.52 16.34 6.30
CA ASP A 47 -8.79 17.79 6.17
C ASP A 47 -9.68 18.03 4.94
N ALA A 48 -10.53 17.05 4.60
CA ALA A 48 -11.22 17.07 3.33
C ALA A 48 -12.24 18.18 3.41
N PRO A 49 -12.42 18.98 2.35
CA PRO A 49 -13.46 19.98 2.37
C PRO A 49 -14.75 19.27 2.63
N MET A 50 -15.42 19.64 3.70
CA MET A 50 -16.82 19.29 3.79
C MET A 50 -17.49 19.90 2.58
N ASN A 51 -18.16 19.03 1.81
CA ASN A 51 -19.00 19.51 0.75
C ASN A 51 -20.01 20.48 1.37
N TYR A 52 -20.32 21.56 0.66
CA TYR A 52 -21.28 22.52 1.13
C TYR A 52 -22.29 22.79 0.01
N MET A 53 -23.50 23.17 0.39
CA MET A 53 -24.50 23.71 -0.51
C MET A 53 -24.93 25.07 0.04
N VAL A 54 -25.19 26.02 -0.85
CA VAL A 54 -25.74 27.33 -0.48
C VAL A 54 -27.21 27.36 -0.87
N GLU A 55 -28.09 27.50 0.11
CA GLU A 55 -29.54 27.57 -0.09
C GLU A 55 -30.07 28.84 0.58
N ASN A 56 -30.76 29.70 -0.17
CA ASN A 56 -31.29 30.99 0.31
C ASN A 56 -30.26 31.95 0.94
N GLY A 57 -28.97 31.84 0.58
CA GLY A 57 -27.90 32.64 1.15
C GLY A 57 -27.25 32.04 2.40
N ASP A 58 -27.78 30.92 2.91
CA ASP A 58 -27.19 30.15 4.01
C ASP A 58 -26.31 29.00 3.47
N THR A 59 -25.18 28.77 4.12
CA THR A 59 -24.24 27.69 3.75
C THR A 59 -24.47 26.47 4.65
N MET A 60 -24.87 25.36 4.05
CA MET A 60 -25.05 24.07 4.72
C MET A 60 -23.92 23.11 4.36
N TYR A 61 -23.17 22.66 5.36
CA TYR A 61 -22.10 21.66 5.18
C TYR A 61 -22.65 20.24 5.31
N PHE A 62 -22.19 19.33 4.46
CA PHE A 62 -22.51 17.91 4.54
C PHE A 62 -21.26 17.04 4.27
N GLY A 63 -21.01 16.12 5.18
CA GLY A 63 -19.96 15.10 5.05
C GLY A 63 -20.57 13.72 4.90
N THR A 64 -19.96 12.87 4.07
CA THR A 64 -20.29 11.44 4.03
C THR A 64 -19.24 10.69 4.84
N ILE A 65 -19.64 10.11 5.97
CA ILE A 65 -18.80 9.18 6.71
C ILE A 65 -18.90 7.83 6.00
N ARG A 66 -17.77 7.20 5.68
CA ARG A 66 -17.80 5.83 5.15
C ARG A 66 -18.37 4.91 6.24
N PRO A 67 -19.32 4.02 5.91
CA PRO A 67 -19.79 3.03 6.88
C PRO A 67 -18.59 2.16 7.29
N SER A 68 -18.24 2.18 8.57
CA SER A 68 -17.20 1.31 9.14
C SER A 68 -17.82 0.00 9.61
N LYS A 69 -17.07 -1.09 9.47
CA LYS A 69 -17.53 -2.40 9.96
C LYS A 69 -17.36 -2.44 11.48
N VAL A 70 -18.46 -2.68 12.19
CA VAL A 70 -18.42 -2.92 13.63
C VAL A 70 -18.12 -4.40 13.86
N TYR A 71 -16.89 -4.70 14.28
CA TYR A 71 -16.51 -6.05 14.68
C TYR A 71 -16.94 -6.32 16.11
N SER A 72 -17.93 -7.19 16.29
CA SER A 72 -18.22 -7.76 17.60
C SER A 72 -17.07 -8.68 18.03
N ARG A 73 -16.90 -8.84 19.35
CA ARG A 73 -15.92 -9.76 19.91
C ARG A 73 -16.09 -11.15 19.29
N LEU A 74 -15.06 -11.63 18.59
CA LEU A 74 -15.08 -12.99 18.08
C LEU A 74 -14.99 -13.96 19.27
N PRO A 75 -15.82 -15.02 19.29
CA PRO A 75 -15.67 -16.07 20.29
C PRO A 75 -14.26 -16.66 20.18
N ARG A 76 -13.70 -17.09 21.31
CA ARG A 76 -12.34 -17.64 21.35
C ARG A 76 -12.29 -18.92 20.51
N GLN A 77 -11.77 -18.82 19.30
CA GLN A 77 -11.58 -19.96 18.42
C GLN A 77 -10.40 -20.82 18.89
N LYS A 78 -10.45 -22.12 18.59
CA LYS A 78 -9.43 -23.10 18.96
C LYS A 78 -8.99 -23.86 17.70
N GLY A 79 -7.75 -24.32 17.67
CA GLY A 79 -7.25 -25.17 16.58
C GLY A 79 -5.89 -24.73 16.04
N ARG A 80 -5.37 -25.51 15.08
CA ARG A 80 -4.10 -25.21 14.40
C ARG A 80 -4.24 -24.04 13.42
N GLU A 81 -5.29 -24.06 12.61
CA GLU A 81 -5.53 -23.03 11.60
C GLU A 81 -5.80 -21.66 12.24
N TRP A 82 -6.64 -21.60 13.28
CA TRP A 82 -6.83 -20.37 14.06
C TRP A 82 -5.51 -19.82 14.62
N ARG A 83 -4.64 -20.67 15.17
CA ARG A 83 -3.33 -20.21 15.68
C ARG A 83 -2.43 -19.67 14.57
N LYS A 84 -2.51 -20.21 13.35
CA LYS A 84 -1.79 -19.66 12.20
C LYS A 84 -2.34 -18.29 11.83
N TYR A 85 -3.65 -18.17 11.69
CA TYR A 85 -4.33 -16.92 11.37
C TYR A 85 -4.08 -15.85 12.43
N TYR A 86 -4.23 -16.18 13.72
CA TYR A 86 -3.92 -15.30 14.83
C TYR A 86 -2.47 -14.77 14.78
N ARG A 87 -1.49 -15.62 14.43
CA ARG A 87 -0.11 -15.15 14.22
C ARG A 87 0.04 -14.29 12.97
N LEU A 88 -0.69 -14.61 11.89
CA LEU A 88 -0.69 -13.81 10.67
C LEU A 88 -1.18 -12.38 10.95
N VAL A 89 -2.33 -12.21 11.62
CA VAL A 89 -2.87 -10.88 11.95
C VAL A 89 -1.89 -10.09 12.83
N HIS A 90 -1.30 -10.73 13.84
CA HIS A 90 -0.29 -10.09 14.71
C HIS A 90 0.98 -9.71 13.97
N ASN A 91 1.43 -10.54 13.02
CA ASN A 91 2.61 -10.24 12.21
C ASN A 91 2.30 -9.15 11.19
N PHE A 92 1.10 -9.17 10.58
CA PHE A 92 0.63 -8.19 9.63
C PHE A 92 0.59 -6.79 10.24
N SER A 93 0.04 -6.65 11.46
CA SER A 93 0.00 -5.36 12.16
C SER A 93 1.37 -4.74 12.39
N LYS A 94 2.43 -5.55 12.44
CA LYS A 94 3.82 -5.08 12.61
C LYS A 94 4.54 -4.88 11.28
N ALA A 95 4.22 -5.67 10.27
CA ALA A 95 4.94 -5.70 9.00
C ALA A 95 4.35 -4.72 7.98
N TYR A 96 3.03 -4.66 7.84
CA TYR A 96 2.38 -3.92 6.75
C TYR A 96 2.66 -2.42 6.73
N PRO A 97 2.72 -1.71 7.89
CA PRO A 97 3.09 -0.29 7.89
C PRO A 97 4.44 0.01 7.22
N TYR A 98 5.42 -0.89 7.34
CA TYR A 98 6.71 -0.73 6.67
C TYR A 98 6.64 -0.98 5.16
N ALA A 99 5.77 -1.89 4.71
CA ALA A 99 5.52 -2.10 3.28
C ALA A 99 4.91 -0.85 2.62
N LEU A 100 4.02 -0.14 3.33
CA LEU A 100 3.43 1.13 2.86
C LEU A 100 4.48 2.24 2.72
N VAL A 101 5.43 2.32 3.65
CA VAL A 101 6.56 3.26 3.54
C VAL A 101 7.45 2.91 2.35
N ALA A 102 7.74 1.62 2.14
CA ALA A 102 8.49 1.18 0.96
C ALA A 102 7.76 1.54 -0.35
N ARG A 103 6.44 1.35 -0.41
CA ARG A 103 5.61 1.81 -1.55
C ARG A 103 5.80 3.28 -1.82
N ARG A 104 5.65 4.13 -0.79
CA ARG A 104 5.75 5.58 -0.93
C ARG A 104 7.12 5.99 -1.47
N LEU A 105 8.19 5.43 -0.92
CA LEU A 105 9.55 5.78 -1.33
C LEU A 105 9.86 5.35 -2.77
N VAL A 106 9.31 4.21 -3.21
CA VAL A 106 9.43 3.81 -4.62
C VAL A 106 8.62 4.72 -5.54
N GLN A 107 7.39 5.07 -5.16
CA GLN A 107 6.56 6.00 -5.94
C GLN A 107 7.21 7.39 -6.04
N GLU A 108 7.78 7.90 -4.96
CA GLU A 108 8.54 9.15 -4.94
C GLU A 108 9.76 9.08 -5.85
N ALA A 109 10.52 7.99 -5.77
CA ALA A 109 11.67 7.77 -6.63
C ALA A 109 11.28 7.76 -8.10
N ASP A 110 10.24 7.00 -8.47
CA ASP A 110 9.73 6.91 -9.83
C ASP A 110 9.23 8.27 -10.34
N SER A 111 8.54 9.05 -9.51
CA SER A 111 8.06 10.39 -9.86
C SER A 111 9.21 11.37 -10.15
N THR A 112 10.28 11.35 -9.35
CA THR A 112 11.44 12.22 -9.51
C THR A 112 12.23 11.84 -10.76
N ILE A 113 12.41 10.55 -11.00
CA ILE A 113 13.09 10.04 -12.20
C ILE A 113 12.34 10.45 -13.47
N ALA A 114 11.02 10.38 -13.46
CA ALA A 114 10.17 10.78 -14.58
C ALA A 114 10.24 12.30 -14.83
N ALA A 115 10.24 13.12 -13.78
CA ALA A 115 10.29 14.58 -13.90
C ALA A 115 11.63 15.09 -14.45
N ASP A 116 12.75 14.56 -13.93
CA ASP A 116 14.09 15.08 -14.23
C ASP A 116 14.72 14.47 -15.50
N ASN A 117 14.03 13.54 -16.17
CA ASN A 117 14.57 12.76 -17.30
C ASN A 117 16.00 12.28 -17.05
N LEU A 118 16.24 11.77 -15.84
CA LEU A 118 17.60 11.49 -15.38
C LEU A 118 18.30 10.51 -16.31
N ARG A 119 19.47 10.92 -16.82
CA ARG A 119 20.36 10.02 -17.54
C ARG A 119 20.68 8.81 -16.65
N TRP A 120 20.77 7.63 -17.27
CA TRP A 120 20.94 6.34 -16.59
C TRP A 120 21.83 6.40 -15.33
N ALA A 121 23.10 6.78 -15.43
CA ALA A 121 24.01 6.81 -14.28
C ALA A 121 23.63 7.76 -13.11
N LYS A 122 22.75 8.75 -13.32
CA LYS A 122 22.21 9.61 -12.24
C LYS A 122 20.98 8.97 -11.60
N ARG A 123 20.08 8.41 -12.41
CA ARG A 123 18.94 7.61 -11.96
C ARG A 123 19.39 6.50 -11.02
N ASP A 124 20.44 5.77 -11.41
CA ASP A 124 20.98 4.65 -10.66
C ASP A 124 21.46 5.04 -9.26
N ARG A 125 22.26 6.12 -9.20
CA ARG A 125 22.79 6.66 -7.95
C ARG A 125 21.68 7.20 -7.05
N TYR A 126 20.67 7.82 -7.63
CA TYR A 126 19.52 8.34 -6.90
C TYR A 126 18.70 7.20 -6.27
N ILE A 127 18.39 6.16 -7.05
CA ILE A 127 17.72 4.94 -6.56
C ILE A 127 18.55 4.29 -5.44
N ALA A 128 19.85 4.11 -5.65
CA ALA A 128 20.73 3.51 -4.63
C ALA A 128 20.79 4.35 -3.33
N GLY A 129 20.72 5.68 -3.44
CA GLY A 129 20.65 6.59 -2.30
C GLY A 129 19.35 6.44 -1.49
N ILE A 130 18.21 6.42 -2.17
CA ILE A 130 16.90 6.19 -1.54
C ILE A 130 16.83 4.80 -0.90
N GLN A 131 17.33 3.78 -1.59
CA GLN A 131 17.40 2.43 -1.04
C GLN A 131 18.23 2.41 0.23
N LYS A 132 19.40 3.05 0.22
CA LYS A 132 20.23 3.16 1.43
C LYS A 132 19.48 3.78 2.59
N GLU A 133 18.86 4.92 2.36
CA GLU A 133 18.12 5.64 3.39
C GLU A 133 16.94 4.80 3.93
N LEU A 134 16.18 4.15 3.04
CA LEU A 134 15.12 3.20 3.38
C LEU A 134 15.64 2.08 4.29
N PHE A 135 16.80 1.51 3.95
CA PHE A 135 17.39 0.41 4.70
C PHE A 135 17.92 0.86 6.04
N ASP A 136 18.60 1.99 6.14
CA ASP A 136 19.13 2.51 7.40
C ASP A 136 17.98 2.73 8.41
N VAL A 137 16.82 3.18 7.94
CA VAL A 137 15.60 3.35 8.75
C VAL A 137 15.05 2.00 9.21
N PHE A 138 14.93 1.03 8.29
CA PHE A 138 14.32 -0.26 8.60
C PHE A 138 15.26 -1.26 9.24
N GLU A 139 16.57 -1.10 9.18
CA GLU A 139 17.54 -2.09 9.64
C GLU A 139 17.33 -2.39 11.14
N SER A 140 17.22 -1.34 11.96
CA SER A 140 16.99 -1.48 13.40
C SER A 140 15.70 -2.26 13.69
N GLN A 141 14.65 -2.03 12.90
CA GLN A 141 13.34 -2.64 13.08
C GLN A 141 13.33 -4.08 12.58
N MET A 142 13.91 -4.33 11.41
CA MET A 142 14.08 -5.67 10.85
C MET A 142 14.93 -6.56 11.74
N ARG A 143 15.96 -6.01 12.42
CA ARG A 143 16.75 -6.76 13.42
C ARG A 143 15.89 -7.22 14.61
N ASN A 144 14.89 -6.44 15.00
CA ASN A 144 13.98 -6.77 16.09
C ASN A 144 12.77 -7.63 15.65
N MET A 145 12.59 -7.83 14.34
CA MET A 145 11.52 -8.68 13.81
C MET A 145 11.88 -10.17 13.96
N THR A 146 10.85 -10.98 14.21
CA THR A 146 10.99 -12.42 14.04
C THR A 146 11.15 -12.76 12.56
N VAL A 147 11.76 -13.92 12.27
CA VAL A 147 11.91 -14.39 10.89
C VAL A 147 10.57 -14.47 10.16
N SER A 148 9.48 -14.86 10.86
CA SER A 148 8.13 -14.91 10.27
C SER A 148 7.53 -13.54 9.94
N GLN A 149 7.92 -12.49 10.67
CA GLN A 149 7.49 -11.12 10.41
C GLN A 149 8.28 -10.53 9.24
N GLY A 150 9.60 -10.71 9.24
CA GLY A 150 10.44 -10.31 8.10
C GLY A 150 10.02 -11.02 6.82
N ALA A 151 9.63 -12.29 6.92
CA ALA A 151 9.06 -13.04 5.81
C ALA A 151 7.79 -12.41 5.24
N LEU A 152 6.81 -12.14 6.10
CA LEU A 152 5.58 -11.48 5.69
C LEU A 152 5.85 -10.09 5.10
N LEU A 153 6.75 -9.31 5.70
CA LEU A 153 7.16 -8.01 5.19
C LEU A 153 7.69 -8.09 3.75
N MET A 154 8.56 -9.05 3.45
CA MET A 154 9.09 -9.23 2.09
C MET A 154 7.97 -9.46 1.05
N LYS A 155 6.99 -10.30 1.41
CA LYS A 155 5.82 -10.56 0.56
C LYS A 155 4.96 -9.31 0.36
N LEU A 156 4.72 -8.56 1.43
CA LEU A 156 3.93 -7.32 1.36
C LEU A 156 4.64 -6.23 0.54
N ILE A 157 5.97 -6.11 0.63
CA ILE A 157 6.72 -5.18 -0.23
C ILE A 157 6.64 -5.63 -1.70
N ASP A 158 6.69 -6.94 -1.97
CA ASP A 158 6.47 -7.46 -3.33
C ASP A 158 5.06 -7.11 -3.85
N ARG A 159 4.02 -7.24 -3.01
CA ARG A 159 2.64 -6.83 -3.31
C ARG A 159 2.52 -5.35 -3.65
N GLU A 160 3.12 -4.48 -2.84
CA GLU A 160 2.94 -3.02 -2.97
C GLU A 160 3.75 -2.40 -4.11
N VAL A 161 4.93 -2.95 -4.41
CA VAL A 161 5.89 -2.33 -5.34
C VAL A 161 6.01 -3.10 -6.67
N GLY A 162 5.82 -4.42 -6.66
CA GLY A 162 5.88 -5.27 -7.84
C GLY A 162 7.29 -5.43 -8.47
N LYS A 163 7.64 -6.68 -8.83
CA LYS A 163 8.74 -7.16 -9.71
C LYS A 163 10.18 -6.64 -9.50
N SER A 164 10.46 -5.68 -8.62
CA SER A 164 11.81 -5.16 -8.36
C SER A 164 12.25 -5.28 -6.90
N SER A 165 11.31 -5.39 -5.95
CA SER A 165 11.55 -5.36 -4.51
C SER A 165 12.55 -6.40 -4.00
N TYR A 166 12.45 -7.65 -4.45
CA TYR A 166 13.42 -8.67 -4.03
C TYR A 166 14.85 -8.33 -4.47
N ASN A 167 15.02 -7.75 -5.66
CA ASN A 167 16.34 -7.33 -6.13
C ASN A 167 16.85 -6.10 -5.36
N ILE A 168 15.96 -5.17 -5.02
CA ILE A 168 16.25 -4.00 -4.21
C ILE A 168 16.73 -4.41 -2.80
N ILE A 169 16.06 -5.40 -2.20
CA ILE A 169 16.33 -5.78 -0.80
C ILE A 169 17.45 -6.83 -0.69
N LYS A 170 17.63 -7.72 -1.68
CA LYS A 170 18.72 -8.72 -1.66
C LYS A 170 20.11 -8.09 -1.81
N ASP A 171 20.21 -6.94 -2.45
CA ASP A 171 21.50 -6.26 -2.70
C ASP A 171 21.95 -5.50 -1.43
N TYR A 172 21.04 -5.32 -0.47
CA TYR A 172 21.26 -4.65 0.82
C TYR A 172 21.57 -5.60 2.00
N LYS A 173 22.18 -6.75 1.70
CA LYS A 173 22.54 -7.77 2.72
C LYS A 173 23.64 -7.36 3.69
N ASN A 174 24.39 -6.29 3.38
CA ASN A 174 25.59 -5.93 4.13
C ASN A 174 25.30 -5.23 5.45
N SER A 175 24.16 -4.54 5.57
CA SER A 175 23.80 -3.81 6.78
C SER A 175 22.93 -4.63 7.72
N ILE A 176 22.01 -5.45 7.22
CA ILE A 176 21.12 -6.29 8.06
C ILE A 176 21.86 -7.52 8.61
N ALA A 177 21.50 -7.98 9.82
CA ALA A 177 22.08 -9.17 10.45
C ALA A 177 22.09 -10.40 9.52
N ALA A 178 23.27 -11.01 9.30
CA ALA A 178 23.40 -12.23 8.49
C ALA A 178 22.49 -13.37 8.98
N ALA A 179 22.28 -13.49 10.29
CA ALA A 179 21.39 -14.47 10.90
C ALA A 179 19.91 -14.27 10.48
N PHE A 180 19.46 -13.02 10.33
CA PHE A 180 18.12 -12.70 9.83
C PHE A 180 17.95 -13.18 8.39
N TRP A 181 18.93 -12.88 7.53
CA TRP A 181 18.94 -13.31 6.14
C TRP A 181 19.02 -14.83 5.97
N GLN A 182 19.81 -15.51 6.80
CA GLN A 182 19.84 -16.97 6.84
C GLN A 182 18.50 -17.55 7.29
N GLY A 183 17.85 -16.94 8.28
CA GLY A 183 16.51 -17.31 8.73
C GLY A 183 15.47 -17.20 7.61
N ILE A 184 15.43 -16.05 6.92
CA ILE A 184 14.53 -15.85 5.78
C ILE A 184 14.83 -16.86 4.68
N ALA A 185 16.09 -17.04 4.30
CA ALA A 185 16.48 -18.02 3.28
C ALA A 185 16.06 -19.45 3.65
N LYS A 186 16.07 -19.82 4.94
CA LYS A 186 15.63 -21.14 5.40
C LYS A 186 14.12 -21.33 5.34
N ILE A 187 13.34 -20.30 5.64
CA ILE A 187 11.87 -20.35 5.57
C ILE A 187 11.41 -20.38 4.13
N PHE A 188 12.05 -19.58 3.27
CA PHE A 188 11.59 -19.43 1.91
C PHE A 188 12.30 -20.30 0.90
N GLY A 189 13.49 -20.86 1.15
CA GLY A 189 14.18 -21.74 0.19
C GLY A 189 14.09 -21.26 -1.28
N THR A 190 13.34 -22.01 -2.09
CA THR A 190 13.01 -21.72 -3.51
C THR A 190 11.90 -20.68 -3.71
N ASP A 191 11.05 -20.46 -2.71
CA ASP A 191 9.83 -19.63 -2.73
C ASP A 191 10.08 -18.13 -2.57
N LEU A 192 11.30 -17.68 -2.21
CA LEU A 192 11.64 -16.23 -2.22
C LEU A 192 11.48 -15.59 -3.60
N LYS A 193 11.50 -16.40 -4.66
CA LYS A 193 11.27 -15.97 -6.03
C LYS A 193 9.81 -16.10 -6.46
N LYS A 194 8.97 -16.78 -5.65
CA LYS A 194 7.56 -16.89 -5.95
C LYS A 194 6.95 -15.50 -5.75
N PRO A 195 6.31 -14.93 -6.79
CA PRO A 195 5.64 -13.65 -6.63
C PRO A 195 4.49 -13.77 -5.64
N TYR A 196 4.12 -12.64 -5.04
CA TYR A 196 2.92 -12.54 -4.20
C TYR A 196 1.67 -13.08 -4.92
N ASP A 197 0.92 -13.96 -4.26
CA ASP A 197 -0.22 -14.69 -4.85
C ASP A 197 -1.53 -14.40 -4.09
N PRO A 198 -2.27 -13.34 -4.47
CA PRO A 198 -3.46 -12.88 -3.74
C PRO A 198 -4.64 -13.87 -3.78
N GLU A 199 -4.69 -14.75 -4.78
CA GLU A 199 -5.79 -15.72 -4.92
C GLU A 199 -5.44 -17.11 -4.35
N GLY A 200 -4.15 -17.40 -4.19
CA GLY A 200 -3.63 -18.66 -3.67
C GLY A 200 -3.07 -18.53 -2.25
N ASP A 201 -1.75 -18.69 -2.13
CA ASP A 201 -1.08 -18.86 -0.84
C ASP A 201 -1.14 -17.61 0.06
N ASP A 202 -1.29 -16.43 -0.52
CA ASP A 202 -1.31 -15.15 0.19
C ASP A 202 -2.72 -14.57 0.36
N LYS A 203 -3.77 -15.33 0.02
CA LYS A 203 -5.17 -14.88 0.10
C LYS A 203 -5.59 -14.32 1.46
N LEU A 204 -5.21 -14.98 2.55
CA LEU A 204 -5.51 -14.49 3.91
C LEU A 204 -4.73 -13.21 4.24
N THR A 205 -3.56 -13.02 3.63
CA THR A 205 -2.81 -11.77 3.76
C THR A 205 -3.51 -10.65 2.98
N GLU A 206 -3.98 -10.93 1.77
CA GLU A 206 -4.70 -9.96 0.93
C GLU A 206 -6.03 -9.53 1.59
N GLU A 207 -6.74 -10.44 2.25
CA GLU A 207 -7.92 -10.10 3.06
C GLU A 207 -7.59 -9.05 4.13
N LEU A 208 -6.44 -9.19 4.82
CA LEU A 208 -6.00 -8.20 5.81
C LEU A 208 -5.61 -6.87 5.17
N VAL A 209 -5.07 -6.89 3.94
CA VAL A 209 -4.80 -5.68 3.17
C VAL A 209 -6.09 -4.95 2.85
N HIS A 210 -7.13 -5.63 2.38
CA HIS A 210 -8.43 -5.00 2.13
C HIS A 210 -9.06 -4.43 3.41
N ILE A 211 -9.01 -5.17 4.52
CA ILE A 211 -9.48 -4.68 5.82
C ILE A 211 -8.70 -3.41 6.25
N TRP A 212 -7.41 -3.34 5.95
CA TRP A 212 -6.59 -2.16 6.19
C TRP A 212 -6.98 -0.99 5.29
N GLU A 213 -7.09 -1.22 3.98
CA GLU A 213 -7.46 -0.20 2.99
C GLU A 213 -8.87 0.35 3.22
N ASP A 214 -9.78 -0.46 3.76
CA ASP A 214 -11.13 -0.06 4.20
C ASP A 214 -11.12 0.84 5.45
N GLY A 215 -9.99 0.91 6.18
CA GLY A 215 -9.87 1.63 7.46
C GLY A 215 -10.39 0.85 8.67
N ASP A 216 -10.72 -0.42 8.48
CA ASP A 216 -11.38 -1.28 9.46
C ASP A 216 -10.39 -2.10 10.33
N PHE A 217 -9.10 -2.08 9.99
CA PHE A 217 -8.10 -2.97 10.61
C PHE A 217 -7.93 -2.79 12.11
N GLN A 218 -8.00 -1.56 12.62
CA GLN A 218 -7.87 -1.33 14.06
C GLN A 218 -9.02 -2.01 14.84
N ALA A 219 -10.26 -1.80 14.40
CA ALA A 219 -11.43 -2.43 15.02
C ALA A 219 -11.39 -3.97 14.87
N PHE A 220 -11.00 -4.46 13.70
CA PHE A 220 -10.79 -5.87 13.45
C PHE A 220 -9.72 -6.48 14.38
N TYR A 221 -8.56 -5.85 14.51
CA TYR A 221 -7.49 -6.27 15.40
C TYR A 221 -7.96 -6.31 16.86
N PHE A 222 -8.64 -5.25 17.32
CA PHE A 222 -9.19 -5.20 18.66
C PHE A 222 -10.18 -6.34 18.93
N SER A 223 -11.01 -6.71 17.96
CA SER A 223 -11.97 -7.82 18.09
C SER A 223 -11.32 -9.19 18.34
N ILE A 224 -10.07 -9.38 17.90
CA ILE A 224 -9.28 -10.61 18.04
C ILE A 224 -8.40 -10.58 19.30
N PHE A 225 -7.70 -9.47 19.54
CA PHE A 225 -6.65 -9.37 20.55
C PHE A 225 -7.06 -8.64 21.82
N TRP A 226 -8.20 -7.94 21.81
CA TRP A 226 -8.68 -7.10 22.90
C TRP A 226 -7.69 -6.03 23.36
N LYS A 227 -6.96 -5.46 22.39
CA LYS A 227 -6.02 -4.36 22.56
C LYS A 227 -5.79 -3.72 21.21
N ASP A 228 -5.33 -2.48 21.20
CA ASP A 228 -4.95 -1.81 19.96
C ASP A 228 -3.75 -2.49 19.29
N PRO A 229 -3.65 -2.39 17.95
CA PRO A 229 -2.47 -2.84 17.23
C PRO A 229 -1.23 -2.11 17.75
N PRO A 230 -0.06 -2.77 17.77
CA PRO A 230 1.17 -2.14 18.24
C PRO A 230 1.52 -0.94 17.36
N VAL A 231 1.88 0.18 18.00
CA VAL A 231 2.44 1.33 17.29
C VAL A 231 3.80 0.94 16.74
N VAL A 232 3.96 1.14 15.44
CA VAL A 232 5.18 0.81 14.72
C VAL A 232 6.06 2.06 14.68
N PRO A 233 7.32 2.00 15.14
CA PRO A 233 8.22 3.15 15.11
C PRO A 233 8.64 3.43 13.66
N ILE A 234 7.94 4.34 13.01
CA ILE A 234 8.25 4.88 11.69
C ILE A 234 8.67 6.33 11.89
N PRO A 235 9.84 6.76 11.41
CA PRO A 235 10.24 8.17 11.51
C PRO A 235 9.24 9.07 10.78
N GLU A 236 8.92 10.24 11.37
CA GLU A 236 7.91 11.16 10.86
C GLU A 236 8.12 11.58 9.41
N LYS A 237 9.37 11.66 8.95
CA LYS A 237 9.71 11.96 7.56
C LYS A 237 9.03 11.01 6.55
N TYR A 238 8.63 9.81 6.98
CA TYR A 238 8.04 8.77 6.15
C TYR A 238 6.55 8.51 6.40
N LEU A 239 5.93 9.23 7.36
CA LEU A 239 4.50 9.18 7.66
C LEU A 239 3.72 10.13 6.73
#